data_AF-A0A848ZC89-F1
#
_entry.id   AF-A0A848ZC89-F1
#
_cell.length_a   1.000
_cell.length_b   1.000
_cell.length_c   1.000
_cell.angle_alpha   90.00
_cell.angle_beta   90.00
_cell.angle_gamma   90.00
#
_symmetry.space_group_name_H-M   'P 1'
#
loop_
_entity.id
_entity.type
_entity.pdbx_description
1 polymer ?
#
loop_
_entity_poly.entity_id
_entity_poly.type
_entity_poly.pdbx_seq_one_letter_code
_entity_poly.pdbx_strand_id
1 'polypeptide(L)' 'PSFLDGVAVGLGYAFVLTLIALIREPLGFGTLFGYRIMPDGFTPWTIMIMAPGAFFMLGLFVWVVRYYFPQTAEEKK' A
#
# COMPACT_ATOMS: atom_id res chain seq x y z
N PRO A 1 1.17 26.28 13.01
CA PRO A 1 0.51 25.08 13.58
C PRO A 1 -0.13 24.19 12.50
N SER A 2 -1.11 24.70 11.74
CA SER A 2 -1.88 23.93 10.74
C SER A 2 -1.11 23.58 9.46
N PHE A 3 -0.14 24.40 9.03
CA PHE A 3 0.68 24.09 7.84
C PHE A 3 1.51 22.81 8.03
N LEU A 4 2.13 22.66 9.20
CA LEU A 4 2.96 21.49 9.52
C LEU A 4 2.10 20.21 9.63
N ASP A 5 0.89 20.35 10.17
CA ASP A 5 -0.08 19.25 10.30
C ASP A 5 -0.58 18.78 8.92
N GLY A 6 -0.91 19.72 8.02
CA GLY A 6 -1.26 19.39 6.64
C GLY A 6 -0.16 18.65 5.88
N VAL A 7 1.11 19.06 6.07
CA VAL A 7 2.27 18.39 5.46
C VAL A 7 2.45 16.98 6.05
N ALA A 8 2.32 16.83 7.37
CA ALA A 8 2.47 15.53 8.03
C ALA A 8 1.40 14.52 7.56
N VAL A 9 0.14 14.93 7.47
CA VAL A 9 -0.96 14.08 6.98
C VAL A 9 -0.77 13.72 5.50
N GLY A 10 -0.40 14.69 4.68
CA GLY A 10 -0.15 14.47 3.25
C GLY A 10 1.01 13.50 3.00
N LEU A 11 2.12 13.68 3.72
CA LEU A 11 3.28 12.77 3.63
C LEU A 11 2.94 11.36 4.12
N GLY A 12 2.21 11.24 5.24
CA GLY A 12 1.78 9.94 5.75
C GLY A 12 0.91 9.19 4.75
N TYR A 13 -0.07 9.88 4.14
CA TYR A 13 -0.93 9.28 3.12
C TYR A 13 -0.17 8.88 1.85
N ALA A 14 0.67 9.78 1.33
CA ALA A 14 1.49 9.49 0.16
C ALA A 14 2.42 8.30 0.41
N PHE A 15 3.05 8.22 1.59
CA PHE A 15 3.92 7.11 1.97
C PHE A 15 3.18 5.77 1.99
N VAL A 16 1.98 5.73 2.56
CA VAL A 16 1.13 4.51 2.55
C VAL A 16 0.78 4.10 1.13
N LEU A 17 0.36 5.05 0.28
CA LEU A 17 0.06 4.76 -1.12
C LEU A 17 1.28 4.25 -1.89
N THR A 18 2.46 4.83 -1.67
CA THR A 18 3.70 4.38 -2.30
C THR A 18 4.04 2.95 -1.88
N LEU A 19 3.96 2.61 -0.59
CA LEU A 19 4.22 1.24 -0.11
C LEU A 19 3.27 0.22 -0.74
N ILE A 20 1.98 0.56 -0.87
CA ILE A 20 1.00 -0.29 -1.52
C ILE A 20 1.30 -0.42 -3.02
N ALA A 21 1.65 0.68 -3.69
CA ALA A 21 1.99 0.71 -5.11
C ALA A 21 3.24 -0.14 -5.42
N LEU A 22 4.27 -0.12 -4.56
CA LEU A 22 5.49 -0.93 -4.72
C LEU A 22 5.21 -2.42 -4.83
N ILE A 23 4.15 -2.91 -4.19
CA ILE A 23 3.76 -4.32 -4.26
C ILE A 23 2.77 -4.54 -5.42
N ARG A 24 1.85 -3.60 -5.66
CA ARG A 24 0.83 -3.73 -6.71
C ARG A 24 1.37 -3.57 -8.13
N GLU A 25 2.34 -2.70 -8.34
CA GLU A 25 2.93 -2.42 -9.65
C GLU A 25 3.64 -3.64 -10.27
N PRO A 26 4.54 -4.35 -9.55
CA PRO A 26 5.19 -5.53 -10.11
C PRO A 26 4.18 -6.66 -10.35
N LEU A 27 3.25 -6.90 -9.43
CA LEU A 27 2.25 -7.96 -9.60
C LEU A 27 1.22 -7.65 -10.70
N GLY A 28 0.84 -6.37 -10.83
CA GLY A 28 -0.17 -5.92 -11.77
C GLY A 28 0.36 -5.71 -13.18
N PHE A 29 1.52 -5.06 -13.34
CA PHE A 29 2.05 -4.61 -14.63
C PHE A 29 3.42 -5.23 -14.99
N GLY A 30 4.07 -5.93 -14.06
CA GLY A 30 5.43 -6.44 -14.26
C GLY A 30 6.50 -5.35 -14.24
N THR A 31 6.15 -4.17 -13.76
CA THR A 31 7.03 -2.99 -13.70
C THR A 31 7.19 -2.51 -12.26
N LEU A 32 8.24 -1.72 -12.03
CA LEU A 32 8.43 -0.97 -10.80
C LEU A 32 8.94 0.43 -11.17
N PHE A 33 8.22 1.46 -10.75
CA PHE A 33 8.46 2.84 -11.18
C PHE A 33 8.59 2.99 -12.71
N GLY A 34 7.84 2.19 -13.46
CA GLY A 34 7.87 2.16 -14.93
C GLY A 34 9.02 1.38 -15.55
N TYR A 35 9.95 0.84 -14.77
CA TYR A 35 10.98 -0.08 -15.27
C TYR A 35 10.47 -1.51 -15.27
N ARG A 36 10.57 -2.20 -16.42
CA ARG A 36 10.17 -3.61 -16.54
C ARG A 36 11.18 -4.50 -15.83
N ILE A 37 10.75 -5.12 -14.73
CA ILE A 37 11.58 -6.02 -13.91
C ILE A 37 11.26 -7.48 -14.24
N MET A 38 10.04 -7.77 -14.65
CA MET A 38 9.62 -9.14 -14.92
C MET A 38 9.91 -9.58 -16.36
N PRO A 39 10.32 -10.85 -16.57
CA PRO A 39 10.64 -11.39 -17.88
C PRO A 39 9.41 -11.41 -18.82
N ASP A 40 9.65 -11.49 -20.13
CA ASP A 40 8.64 -11.35 -21.18
C ASP A 40 7.47 -12.35 -21.09
N GLY A 41 7.64 -13.47 -20.38
CA GLY A 41 6.59 -14.47 -20.13
C GLY A 41 5.71 -14.21 -18.91
N PHE A 42 5.88 -13.10 -18.18
CA PHE A 42 5.06 -12.82 -17.01
C PHE A 42 3.65 -12.39 -17.38
N THR A 43 2.66 -13.17 -16.95
CA THR A 43 1.24 -12.83 -17.10
C THR A 43 0.85 -11.80 -16.03
N PRO A 44 0.47 -10.56 -16.42
CA PRO A 44 0.11 -9.53 -15.45
C PRO A 44 -1.15 -9.92 -14.67
N TRP A 45 -1.15 -9.76 -13.35
CA TRP A 45 -2.32 -10.08 -12.52
C TRP A 45 -3.32 -8.94 -12.58
N THR A 46 -4.25 -8.99 -13.53
CA THR A 46 -5.26 -7.94 -13.74
C THR A 46 -6.07 -7.63 -12.47
N ILE A 47 -6.31 -8.62 -11.61
CA ILE A 47 -6.98 -8.44 -10.31
C ILE A 47 -6.25 -7.44 -9.39
N MET A 48 -4.92 -7.38 -9.46
CA MET A 48 -4.08 -6.46 -8.68
C MET A 48 -4.16 -5.03 -9.19
N ILE A 49 -4.61 -4.80 -10.41
CA ILE A 49 -4.83 -3.47 -10.98
C ILE A 49 -6.23 -2.96 -10.61
N MET A 50 -7.22 -3.84 -10.60
CA MET A 50 -8.61 -3.48 -10.33
C MET A 50 -8.87 -3.07 -8.87
N ALA A 51 -10.00 -2.42 -8.63
CA ALA A 51 -10.48 -2.03 -7.29
C ALA A 51 -10.42 -3.16 -6.24
N PRO A 52 -10.87 -4.41 -6.47
CA PRO A 52 -10.77 -5.48 -5.49
C PRO A 52 -9.34 -5.72 -4.97
N GLY A 53 -8.32 -5.68 -5.83
CA GLY A 53 -6.92 -5.83 -5.40
C GLY A 53 -6.46 -4.72 -4.46
N ALA A 54 -6.97 -3.50 -4.63
CA ALA A 54 -6.68 -2.38 -3.74
C ALA A 54 -7.19 -2.63 -2.31
N PHE A 55 -8.42 -3.14 -2.18
CA PHE A 55 -9.01 -3.43 -0.87
C PHE A 55 -8.28 -4.56 -0.13
N PHE A 56 -7.88 -5.61 -0.84
CA PHE A 56 -7.06 -6.68 -0.25
C PHE A 56 -5.72 -6.14 0.27
N MET A 57 -5.03 -5.32 -0.52
CA MET A 57 -3.75 -4.73 -0.11
C MET A 57 -3.90 -3.77 1.08
N LEU A 58 -4.97 -2.96 1.12
CA LEU A 58 -5.26 -2.11 2.26
C LEU A 58 -5.54 -2.93 3.53
N GLY A 59 -6.34 -3.99 3.43
CA GLY A 59 -6.62 -4.89 4.56
C GLY A 59 -5.36 -5.56 5.11
N LEU A 60 -4.51 -6.07 4.22
CA LEU A 60 -3.22 -6.67 4.57
C LEU A 60 -2.28 -5.62 5.20
N PHE A 61 -2.21 -4.42 4.64
CA PHE A 61 -1.39 -3.34 5.19
C PHE A 61 -1.84 -2.96 6.61
N VAL A 62 -3.14 -2.78 6.85
CA VAL A 62 -3.68 -2.49 8.18
C VAL A 62 -3.38 -3.64 9.15
N TRP A 63 -3.51 -4.89 8.70
CA TRP A 63 -3.16 -6.05 9.52
C TRP A 63 -1.68 -6.06 9.92
N VAL A 64 -0.78 -5.84 8.97
CA VAL A 64 0.67 -5.74 9.20
C VAL A 64 0.98 -4.62 10.18
N VAL A 65 0.43 -3.42 9.95
CA VAL A 65 0.65 -2.27 10.83
C VAL A 65 0.15 -2.57 12.25
N ARG A 66 -1.04 -3.16 12.40
CA ARG A 66 -1.57 -3.54 13.72
C ARG A 66 -0.79 -4.67 14.38
N TYR A 67 -0.18 -5.55 13.60
CA TYR A 67 0.64 -6.63 14.14
C TYR A 67 1.96 -6.09 14.72
N TYR A 68 2.64 -5.18 14.00
CA TYR A 68 3.90 -4.58 14.48
C TYR A 68 3.70 -3.46 15.49
N PHE A 69 2.64 -2.67 15.32
CA PHE A 69 2.17 -1.68 16.28
C PHE A 69 0.84 -2.18 16.81
N PRO A 70 0.87 -3.16 17.74
CA PRO A 70 -0.31 -3.52 18.49
C PRO A 70 -0.74 -2.25 19.20
N GLN A 71 -1.75 -1.62 18.65
CA GLN A 71 -2.47 -0.57 19.34
C GLN A 71 -3.03 -1.30 20.54
N THR A 72 -2.46 -1.08 21.73
CA THR A 72 -3.07 -1.45 22.99
C THR A 72 -4.45 -0.86 22.86
N ALA A 73 -5.44 -1.69 22.53
CA ALA A 73 -6.82 -1.28 22.61
C ALA A 73 -6.90 -0.82 24.05
N GLU A 74 -7.02 0.49 24.27
CA GLU A 74 -7.43 0.96 25.58
C GLU A 74 -8.65 0.12 25.90
N GLU A 75 -8.45 -0.70 26.91
CA GLU A 75 -9.38 -1.65 27.46
C GLU A 75 -10.66 -0.85 27.60
N LYS A 76 -11.62 -1.14 26.71
CA LYS A 76 -12.93 -0.48 26.69
C LYS A 76 -13.46 -0.52 28.12
N LYS A 77 -13.49 0.63 28.76
CA LYS A 77 -14.30 0.84 29.96
C LYS A 77 -15.77 0.83 29.59
#